data_AF-A0A1I2UWJ6-F1
#
_entry.id   AF-A0A1I2UWJ6-F1
#
_cell.length_a   1.000
_cell.length_b   1.000
_cell.length_c   1.000
_cell.angle_alpha   90.00
_cell.angle_beta   90.00
_cell.angle_gamma   90.00
#
_symmetry.space_group_name_H-M   'P 1'
#
loop_
_entity.id
_entity.type
_entity.pdbx_description
1 polymer ?
#
loop_
_entity_poly.entity_id
_entity_poly.type
_entity_poly.pdbx_seq_one_letter_code
_entity_poly.pdbx_strand_id
1 'polypeptide(L)'
;MPRGYAAFMREPSYHPVHSYMETGARRIGRIRRQTANRMRDLRQRWRDVGRPDPATLDRAVVDALRDAVHALVVDGVVVGTLDPADIIRRTAHQLVERTQRAKEAGKEGVVYDRNEVADALRLRLLSPPKAGVIV
;
A
#
# COMPACT_ATOMS: atom_id res chain seq x y z
N MET A 1 22.82 59.82 21.11
CA MET A 1 22.16 58.71 21.86
C MET A 1 21.04 59.35 22.68
N PRO A 2 19.80 58.81 22.76
CA PRO A 2 19.33 57.42 22.53
C PRO A 2 18.61 57.27 21.16
N ARG A 3 18.52 56.16 20.41
CA ARG A 3 18.33 54.69 20.58
C ARG A 3 16.90 54.24 20.96
N GLY A 4 16.24 53.59 19.98
CA GLY A 4 15.00 52.78 20.10
C GLY A 4 13.74 53.60 19.79
N TYR A 5 12.84 53.26 18.87
CA TYR A 5 12.34 51.94 18.47
C TYR A 5 11.94 51.95 16.98
N ALA A 6 12.62 51.16 16.15
CA ALA A 6 12.05 50.73 14.88
C ALA A 6 11.07 49.60 15.18
N ALA A 7 9.79 49.93 15.29
CA ALA A 7 8.73 48.94 15.34
C ALA A 7 8.72 48.19 14.00
N PHE A 8 9.39 47.04 13.95
CA PHE A 8 9.18 46.03 12.93
C PHE A 8 7.70 45.60 13.01
N MET A 9 6.82 46.31 12.30
CA MET A 9 5.55 45.72 11.89
C MET A 9 5.92 44.57 10.96
N ARG A 10 5.99 43.35 11.50
CA ARG A 10 5.83 42.15 10.68
C ARG A 10 4.53 42.34 9.94
N GLU A 11 4.60 42.35 8.60
CA GLU A 11 3.41 42.23 7.76
C GLU A 11 2.56 41.08 8.32
N PRO A 12 1.27 41.30 8.63
CA PRO A 12 0.39 40.21 8.99
C PRO A 12 0.34 39.30 7.76
N SER A 13 1.00 38.15 7.85
CA SER A 13 0.94 37.11 6.84
C SER A 13 -0.53 36.83 6.58
N TYR A 14 -0.99 37.15 5.36
CA TYR A 14 -2.35 36.90 4.93
C TYR A 14 -2.67 35.42 5.15
N HIS A 15 -3.42 35.16 6.22
CA HIS A 15 -4.05 33.87 6.43
C HIS A 15 -5.48 34.03 5.91
N PRO A 16 -5.92 33.23 4.92
CA PRO A 16 -7.27 33.34 4.40
C PRO A 16 -8.27 33.15 5.54
N VAL A 17 -9.27 34.03 5.61
CA VAL A 17 -10.22 34.25 6.72
C VAL A 17 -10.96 32.97 7.18
N HIS A 18 -10.89 31.89 6.40
CA HIS A 18 -11.63 30.65 6.61
C HIS A 18 -10.88 29.55 7.37
N SER A 19 -9.57 29.68 7.63
CA SER A 19 -8.83 28.60 8.31
C SER A 19 -9.15 28.48 9.81
N TYR A 20 -9.67 29.54 10.44
CA TYR A 20 -9.91 29.59 11.89
C TYR A 20 -11.33 29.20 12.30
N MET A 21 -12.26 29.07 11.34
CA MET A 21 -13.67 28.72 11.60
C MET A 21 -14.01 27.25 11.29
N GLU A 22 -13.03 26.46 10.86
CA GLU A 22 -13.24 25.06 10.54
C GLU A 22 -13.27 24.22 11.82
N THR A 23 -14.41 23.58 12.08
CA THR A 23 -14.52 22.63 13.20
C THR A 23 -13.54 21.46 13.03
N GLY A 24 -13.06 20.89 14.14
CA GLY A 24 -12.14 19.75 14.12
C GLY A 24 -12.65 18.58 13.26
N ALA A 25 -13.96 18.32 13.27
CA ALA A 25 -14.60 17.31 12.43
C ALA A 25 -14.51 17.62 10.93
N ARG A 26 -14.74 18.88 10.51
CA ARG A 26 -14.60 19.28 9.10
C ARG A 26 -13.16 19.17 8.62
N ARG A 27 -12.20 19.57 9.47
CA ARG A 27 -10.75 19.43 9.20
C ARG A 27 -10.34 17.98 9.02
N ILE A 28 -10.76 17.08 9.92
CA ILE A 28 -10.48 15.64 9.82
C ILE A 28 -11.11 15.06 8.56
N GLY A 29 -12.37 15.41 8.26
CA GLY A 29 -13.06 14.96 7.05
C GLY A 29 -12.34 15.37 5.77
N ARG A 30 -11.85 16.61 5.70
CA ARG A 30 -11.04 17.12 4.58
C ARG A 30 -9.72 16.37 4.43
N ILE A 31 -9.00 16.15 5.54
CA ILE A 31 -7.74 15.36 5.53
C ILE A 31 -8.00 13.95 5.01
N ARG A 32 -9.06 13.27 5.50
CA ARG A 32 -9.41 11.92 5.04
C ARG A 32 -9.70 11.88 3.55
N ARG A 33 -10.45 12.84 3.01
CA ARG A 33 -10.72 12.95 1.56
C ARG A 33 -9.45 13.18 0.76
N GLN A 34 -8.59 14.11 1.20
CA GLN A 34 -7.31 14.38 0.55
C GLN A 34 -6.40 13.14 0.54
N THR A 35 -6.30 12.42 1.65
CA THR A 35 -5.55 11.17 1.75
C THR A 35 -6.15 10.09 0.87
N ALA A 36 -7.48 9.95 0.83
CA ALA A 36 -8.15 8.97 -0.02
C ALA A 36 -7.90 9.24 -1.52
N ASN A 37 -7.97 10.50 -1.95
CA ASN A 37 -7.65 10.89 -3.32
C ASN A 37 -6.20 10.60 -3.65
N ARG A 38 -5.27 11.02 -2.78
CA ARG A 38 -3.83 10.72 -2.96
C ARG A 38 -3.55 9.23 -3.10
N MET A 39 -4.18 8.39 -2.26
CA MET A 39 -4.03 6.94 -2.34
C MET A 39 -4.67 6.35 -3.60
N ARG A 40 -5.77 6.92 -4.09
CA ARG A 40 -6.38 6.52 -5.36
C ARG A 40 -5.42 6.80 -6.51
N ASP A 41 -4.84 7.99 -6.57
CA ASP A 41 -3.89 8.39 -7.62
C ASP A 41 -2.63 7.52 -7.57
N LEU A 42 -2.12 7.22 -6.38
CA LEU A 42 -0.98 6.33 -6.18
C LEU A 42 -1.27 4.91 -6.71
N ARG A 43 -2.45 4.36 -6.41
CA ARG A 43 -2.87 3.04 -6.94
C ARG A 43 -3.10 3.07 -8.45
N GLN A 44 -3.50 4.20 -9.02
CA GLN A 44 -3.59 4.34 -10.47
C GLN A 44 -2.19 4.27 -11.08
N ARG A 45 -1.24 5.07 -10.58
CA ARG A 45 0.16 5.05 -11.05
C ARG A 45 0.79 3.65 -10.98
N TRP A 46 0.55 2.92 -9.90
CA TRP A 46 1.01 1.52 -9.80
C TRP A 46 0.39 0.62 -10.87
N ARG A 47 -0.92 0.75 -11.12
CA ARG A 47 -1.58 0.00 -12.20
C ARG A 47 -1.02 0.37 -13.57
N ASP A 48 -0.74 1.64 -13.81
CA ASP A 48 -0.22 2.13 -15.09
C ASP A 48 1.17 1.56 -15.41
N VAL A 49 2.01 1.33 -14.39
CA VAL A 49 3.32 0.67 -14.56
C VAL A 49 3.27 -0.85 -14.40
N GLY A 50 2.09 -1.44 -14.19
CA GLY A 50 1.96 -2.89 -13.99
C GLY A 50 2.49 -3.38 -12.64
N ARG A 51 2.53 -2.53 -11.62
CA ARG A 51 2.93 -2.87 -10.26
C ARG A 51 1.71 -3.20 -9.38
N PRO A 52 1.71 -4.33 -8.65
CA PRO A 52 0.65 -4.62 -7.68
C PRO A 52 0.73 -3.67 -6.49
N ASP A 53 -0.44 -3.25 -5.99
CA ASP A 53 -0.50 -2.51 -4.74
C ASP A 53 -0.11 -3.41 -3.55
N PRO A 54 0.46 -2.87 -2.46
CA PRO A 54 0.97 -3.67 -1.35
C PRO A 54 -0.07 -4.59 -0.72
N ALA A 55 -1.34 -4.17 -0.62
CA ALA A 55 -2.38 -4.98 0.01
C ALA A 55 -2.79 -6.16 -0.90
N THR A 56 -2.82 -5.95 -2.21
CA THR A 56 -3.02 -7.05 -3.16
C THR A 56 -1.86 -8.03 -3.13
N LEU A 57 -0.63 -7.54 -3.02
CA LEU A 57 0.56 -8.38 -2.94
C LEU A 57 0.56 -9.24 -1.66
N ASP A 58 0.29 -8.63 -0.50
CA ASP A 58 0.21 -9.36 0.78
C ASP A 58 -0.84 -10.47 0.75
N ARG A 59 -2.02 -10.19 0.17
CA ARG A 59 -3.08 -11.20 0.00
C ARG A 59 -2.63 -12.33 -0.91
N ALA A 60 -1.97 -12.02 -2.02
CA ALA A 60 -1.44 -13.06 -2.93
C ALA A 60 -0.39 -13.93 -2.25
N VAL A 61 0.49 -13.36 -1.42
CA VAL A 61 1.47 -14.11 -0.63
C VAL A 61 0.79 -15.02 0.40
N VAL A 62 -0.23 -14.51 1.10
CA VAL A 62 -1.00 -15.30 2.08
C VAL A 62 -1.77 -16.44 1.41
N ASP A 63 -2.41 -16.18 0.26
CA ASP A 63 -3.13 -17.19 -0.50
C ASP A 63 -2.16 -18.27 -1.01
N ALA A 64 -0.99 -17.87 -1.52
CA ALA A 64 0.07 -18.79 -1.95
C ALA A 64 0.61 -19.66 -0.80
N LEU A 65 0.79 -19.07 0.39
CA LEU A 65 1.19 -19.81 1.59
C LEU A 65 0.10 -20.79 2.02
N ARG A 66 -1.17 -20.36 2.00
CA ARG A 66 -2.32 -21.22 2.30
C ARG A 66 -2.36 -22.43 1.37
N ASP A 67 -2.17 -22.23 0.06
CA ASP A 67 -2.15 -23.32 -0.91
C ASP A 67 -0.98 -24.27 -0.69
N ALA A 68 0.20 -23.73 -0.37
CA ALA A 68 1.38 -24.53 -0.07
C ALA A 68 1.17 -25.38 1.18
N VAL A 69 0.59 -24.81 2.24
CA VAL A 69 0.25 -25.54 3.47
C VAL A 69 -0.81 -26.60 3.19
N HIS A 70 -1.89 -26.27 2.48
CA HIS A 70 -2.93 -27.25 2.14
C HIS A 70 -2.39 -28.42 1.33
N ALA A 71 -1.45 -28.20 0.42
CA ALA A 71 -0.82 -29.26 -0.35
C ALA A 71 0.06 -30.21 0.51
N LEU A 72 0.54 -29.74 1.66
CA LEU A 72 1.40 -30.51 2.57
C LEU A 72 0.64 -31.19 3.70
N VAL A 73 -0.63 -30.82 3.93
CA VAL A 73 -1.46 -31.40 4.98
C VAL A 73 -2.11 -32.70 4.49
N VAL A 74 -1.80 -33.80 5.16
CA VAL A 74 -2.47 -35.10 4.99
C VAL A 74 -3.02 -35.49 6.35
N ASP A 75 -4.32 -35.81 6.41
CA ASP A 75 -5.03 -36.18 7.65
C ASP A 75 -4.84 -35.18 8.81
N GLY A 76 -4.74 -33.89 8.50
CA GLY A 76 -4.55 -32.82 9.49
C GLY A 76 -3.10 -32.62 9.97
N VAL A 77 -2.15 -33.39 9.44
CA VAL A 77 -0.72 -33.29 9.78
C VAL A 77 0.06 -32.72 8.59
N VAL A 78 0.97 -31.78 8.85
CA VAL A 78 1.90 -31.26 7.83
C VAL A 78 3.00 -32.30 7.62
N VAL A 79 3.07 -32.92 6.44
CA VAL A 79 3.95 -34.07 6.17
C VAL A 79 5.21 -33.69 5.37
N GLY A 80 5.42 -32.40 5.08
CA GLY A 80 6.57 -31.95 4.30
C GLY A 80 7.05 -30.55 4.65
N THR A 81 8.10 -30.12 3.96
CA THR A 81 8.73 -28.81 4.15
C THR A 81 8.18 -27.78 3.18
N LEU A 82 8.15 -26.51 3.62
CA LEU A 82 7.82 -25.37 2.76
C LEU A 82 9.09 -24.88 2.06
N ASP A 83 9.11 -24.92 0.73
CA ASP A 83 10.13 -24.27 -0.09
C ASP A 83 9.76 -22.79 -0.33
N PRO A 84 10.58 -21.82 0.14
CA PRO A 84 10.35 -20.40 -0.11
C PRO A 84 10.27 -20.06 -1.61
N ALA A 85 11.04 -20.74 -2.46
CA ALA A 85 11.00 -20.51 -3.90
C ALA A 85 9.64 -20.93 -4.50
N ASP A 86 9.02 -21.98 -3.95
CA ASP A 86 7.68 -22.41 -4.34
C ASP A 86 6.61 -21.39 -3.96
N ILE A 87 6.71 -20.81 -2.77
CA ILE A 87 5.79 -19.75 -2.31
C ILE A 87 5.86 -18.54 -3.24
N ILE A 88 7.07 -18.13 -3.65
CA ILE A 88 7.25 -17.02 -4.59
C ILE A 88 6.61 -17.34 -5.95
N ARG A 89 6.82 -18.55 -6.48
CA ARG A 89 6.16 -18.98 -7.74
C ARG A 89 4.64 -18.95 -7.60
N ARG A 90 4.08 -19.56 -6.56
CA ARG A 90 2.63 -19.57 -6.29
C ARG A 90 2.06 -18.16 -6.14
N THR A 91 2.80 -17.23 -5.56
CA THR A 91 2.38 -15.83 -5.45
C THR A 91 2.16 -15.19 -6.83
N ALA A 92 3.03 -15.47 -7.80
CA ALA A 92 2.85 -15.01 -9.17
C ALA A 92 1.58 -15.60 -9.82
N HIS A 93 1.33 -16.90 -9.61
CA HIS A 93 0.09 -17.54 -10.06
C HIS A 93 -1.15 -16.88 -9.44
N GLN A 94 -1.15 -16.63 -8.13
CA GLN A 94 -2.25 -15.96 -7.44
C GLN A 94 -2.51 -14.55 -7.99
N LEU A 95 -1.48 -13.79 -8.37
CA LEU A 95 -1.66 -12.46 -9.00
C LEU A 95 -2.33 -12.56 -10.39
N VAL A 96 -1.95 -13.55 -11.20
CA VAL A 96 -2.55 -13.81 -12.52
C VAL A 96 -4.01 -14.24 -12.35
N GLU A 97 -4.29 -15.18 -11.46
CA GLU A 97 -5.66 -15.63 -11.20
C GLU A 97 -6.57 -14.50 -10.72
N ARG A 98 -6.08 -13.62 -9.83
CA ARG A 98 -6.85 -12.46 -9.38
C ARG A 98 -7.18 -11.51 -10.52
N THR A 99 -6.23 -11.32 -11.43
CA THR A 99 -6.45 -10.51 -12.64
C THR A 99 -7.51 -11.14 -13.53
N GLN A 100 -7.46 -12.46 -13.71
CA GLN A 100 -8.43 -13.21 -14.49
C GLN A 100 -9.84 -13.14 -13.87
N ARG A 101 -9.96 -13.38 -12.56
CA ARG A 101 -11.21 -13.22 -11.81
C ARG A 101 -11.77 -11.80 -11.89
N ALA A 102 -10.90 -10.78 -11.92
CA ALA A 102 -11.33 -9.39 -12.09
C ALA A 102 -11.92 -9.15 -13.48
N LYS A 103 -11.28 -9.67 -14.54
CA LYS A 103 -11.79 -9.60 -15.92
C LYS A 103 -13.14 -10.30 -16.06
N GLU A 104 -13.28 -11.49 -15.47
CA GLU A 104 -14.54 -12.25 -15.46
C GLU A 104 -15.68 -11.50 -14.75
N ALA A 105 -15.35 -10.75 -13.69
CA ALA A 105 -16.29 -9.87 -13.00
C ALA A 105 -16.58 -8.54 -13.73
N GLY A 106 -16.14 -8.39 -14.99
CA GLY A 106 -16.33 -7.19 -15.80
C GLY A 106 -15.49 -5.98 -15.37
N LYS A 107 -14.44 -6.19 -14.56
CA LYS A 107 -13.51 -5.14 -14.14
C LYS A 107 -12.30 -5.12 -15.06
N GLU A 108 -11.68 -3.95 -15.18
CA GLU A 108 -10.42 -3.82 -15.89
C GLU A 108 -9.33 -4.62 -15.15
N GLY A 109 -8.80 -5.65 -15.84
CA GLY A 109 -7.72 -6.47 -15.30
C GLY A 109 -6.38 -5.74 -15.42
N VAL A 110 -5.60 -5.73 -14.34
CA VAL A 110 -4.25 -5.14 -14.34
C VAL A 110 -3.29 -6.10 -15.03
N VAL A 111 -2.60 -5.64 -16.06
CA VAL A 111 -1.49 -6.39 -16.66
C VAL A 111 -0.24 -6.09 -15.83
N TYR A 112 0.28 -7.10 -15.14
CA TYR A 112 1.45 -6.92 -14.29
C TYR A 112 2.76 -7.03 -15.09
N ASP A 113 3.69 -6.11 -14.83
CA ASP A 113 5.05 -6.21 -15.32
C ASP A 113 5.88 -7.11 -14.39
N ARG A 114 6.67 -8.00 -14.98
CA ARG A 114 7.44 -9.00 -14.24
C ARG A 114 8.47 -8.36 -13.30
N ASN A 115 9.16 -7.32 -13.77
CA ASN A 115 10.22 -6.66 -13.01
C ASN A 115 9.61 -5.85 -11.86
N GLU A 116 8.52 -5.13 -12.11
CA GLU A 116 7.80 -4.37 -11.08
C GLU A 116 7.22 -5.27 -9.99
N VAL A 117 6.71 -6.45 -10.34
CA VAL A 117 6.26 -7.45 -9.36
C VAL A 117 7.43 -7.96 -8.53
N ALA A 118 8.56 -8.30 -9.17
CA ALA A 118 9.75 -8.79 -8.48
C ALA A 118 10.31 -7.73 -7.51
N ASP A 119 10.38 -6.48 -7.93
CA ASP A 119 10.83 -5.37 -7.09
C ASP A 119 9.86 -5.09 -5.93
N ALA A 120 8.56 -5.15 -6.19
CA ALA A 120 7.55 -5.01 -5.14
C ALA A 120 7.65 -6.15 -4.10
N LEU A 121 7.83 -7.40 -4.55
CA LEU A 121 8.06 -8.56 -3.68
C LEU A 121 9.33 -8.40 -2.85
N ARG A 122 10.45 -8.03 -3.50
CA ARG A 122 11.73 -7.81 -2.83
C ARG A 122 11.60 -6.75 -1.75
N LEU A 123 11.01 -5.60 -2.08
CA LEU A 123 10.76 -4.53 -1.13
C LEU A 123 9.88 -4.99 0.02
N ARG A 124 8.85 -5.81 -0.24
CA ARG A 124 7.92 -6.24 0.81
C ARG A 124 8.52 -7.26 1.77
N LEU A 125 9.27 -8.23 1.24
CA LEU A 125 9.82 -9.35 2.01
C LEU A 125 11.14 -9.02 2.70
N LEU A 126 11.96 -8.14 2.11
CA LEU A 126 13.29 -7.82 2.63
C LEU A 126 13.36 -6.49 3.37
N SER A 127 12.30 -5.66 3.32
CA SER A 127 12.25 -4.49 4.20
C SER A 127 11.98 -4.94 5.63
N PRO A 128 12.77 -4.49 6.61
CA PRO A 128 12.50 -4.80 8.00
C PRO A 128 11.11 -4.27 8.39
N PRO A 129 10.37 -4.98 9.26
CA PRO A 129 9.14 -4.42 9.82
C PRO A 129 9.49 -3.07 10.47
N LYS A 130 8.62 -2.07 10.32
CA LYS A 130 8.77 -0.80 11.04
C LYS A 130 8.98 -1.15 12.52
N ALA A 131 10.10 -0.73 13.10
CA ALA A 131 10.48 -1.00 14.49
C ALA A 131 9.26 -0.76 15.39
N GLY A 132 8.75 -1.84 16.00
CA GLY A 132 7.51 -1.81 16.77
C GLY A 132 6.59 -3.03 16.65
N VAL A 133 6.88 -3.97 15.74
CA VAL A 133 6.19 -5.27 15.69
C VAL A 133 7.25 -6.37 15.62
N ILE A 134 7.78 -6.74 16.77
CA ILE A 134 8.53 -7.99 16.94
C ILE A 134 7.86 -8.72 18.10
N VAL A 135 7.34 -9.90 17.74
CA VAL A 135 6.64 -10.97 18.49
C VAL A 135 5.17 -10.72 18.83
#